data_AF-A0A7C6BLW8-F1
#
_entry.id   AF-A0A7C6BLW8-F1
#
_cell.length_a   1.000
_cell.length_b   1.000
_cell.length_c   1.000
_cell.angle_alpha   90.00
_cell.angle_beta   90.00
_cell.angle_gamma   90.00
#
_symmetry.space_group_name_H-M   'P 1'
#
loop_
_entity.id
_entity.type
_entity.pdbx_description
1 polymer ?
#
loop_
_entity_poly.entity_id
_entity_poly.type
_entity_poly.pdbx_seq_one_letter_code
_entity_poly.pdbx_strand_id
1 'polypeptide(L)'
;MNLANCKLCNRSGLFLSVSKEGLCKTCLVETKFETSQRARIINESLDIVQKSKNIDTILSRLDTIILHAHPLLRYEEKGIDIFPTLPSQLIKQSRKMKEDSIIKHLMESLELIQSKHKISNNLKKTVEELSKVLLKIQDFKSKVGPYPSLIEFEEKVNSLLREGQLKIYTDKAQKYEFKGQKKKALDAYYEGLYYLMHDNIDDAMQSQSISEIKNKIIELGGEIIL
;
A
#
# COMPACT_ATOMS: atom_id res chain seq x y z
N MET A 1 -53.32 14.23 13.89
CA MET A 1 -52.94 14.05 12.46
C MET A 1 -51.44 14.12 12.36
N ASN A 2 -50.76 13.05 11.92
CA ASN A 2 -49.36 13.17 11.51
C ASN A 2 -49.33 13.91 10.18
N LEU A 3 -48.80 15.13 10.18
CA LEU A 3 -48.57 15.89 8.95
C LEU A 3 -47.46 15.20 8.16
N ALA A 4 -47.64 15.07 6.86
CA ALA A 4 -46.55 14.63 5.99
C ALA A 4 -45.39 15.63 6.09
N ASN A 5 -44.16 15.10 6.14
CA ASN A 5 -42.94 15.88 6.23
C ASN A 5 -41.89 15.33 5.25
N CYS A 6 -41.33 16.19 4.41
CA CYS A 6 -40.26 15.81 3.48
C CYS A 6 -38.93 15.66 4.23
N LYS A 7 -38.34 14.47 4.19
CA LYS A 7 -37.05 14.17 4.87
C LYS A 7 -35.88 15.04 4.38
N LEU A 8 -35.93 15.50 3.12
CA LEU A 8 -34.85 16.29 2.53
C LEU A 8 -34.94 17.77 2.88
N CYS A 9 -36.05 18.43 2.52
CA CYS A 9 -36.22 19.88 2.67
C CYS A 9 -37.00 20.31 3.92
N ASN A 10 -37.42 19.37 4.76
CA ASN A 10 -38.17 19.59 6.01
C ASN A 10 -39.51 20.34 5.84
N ARG A 11 -40.01 20.51 4.60
CA ARG A 11 -41.34 21.06 4.35
C ARG A 11 -42.38 20.10 4.92
N SER A 12 -43.37 20.66 5.61
CA SER A 12 -44.52 19.94 6.16
C SER A 12 -45.81 20.70 5.88
N GLY A 13 -46.96 20.00 5.88
CA GLY A 13 -48.26 20.64 5.70
C GLY A 13 -49.40 19.66 5.45
N LEU A 14 -50.64 20.13 5.65
CA LEU A 14 -51.86 19.31 5.50
C LEU A 14 -52.06 18.81 4.07
N PHE A 15 -51.61 19.58 3.08
CA PHE A 15 -51.72 19.25 1.65
C PHE A 15 -50.41 18.74 1.04
N LEU A 16 -49.37 18.56 1.87
CA LEU A 16 -48.11 18.01 1.39
C LEU A 16 -48.26 16.49 1.25
N SER A 17 -47.89 15.95 0.10
CA SER A 17 -47.70 14.51 -0.09
C SER A 17 -46.21 14.18 -0.22
N VAL A 18 -45.83 13.02 0.31
CA VAL A 18 -44.46 12.50 0.23
C VAL A 18 -44.46 11.13 -0.44
N SER A 19 -43.37 10.81 -1.12
CA SER A 19 -43.14 9.50 -1.74
C SER A 19 -42.89 8.41 -0.70
N LYS A 20 -42.74 7.15 -1.16
CA LYS A 20 -42.34 6.02 -0.30
C LYS A 20 -41.02 6.28 0.43
N GLU A 21 -40.12 7.00 -0.21
CA GLU A 21 -38.81 7.40 0.32
C GLU A 21 -38.91 8.59 1.29
N GLY A 22 -40.09 9.19 1.45
CA GLY A 22 -40.34 10.34 2.33
C GLY A 22 -39.99 11.70 1.70
N LEU A 23 -40.06 11.82 0.37
CA LEU A 23 -39.70 13.04 -0.36
C LEU A 23 -40.92 13.73 -0.98
N CYS A 24 -40.98 15.06 -0.92
CA CYS A 24 -41.96 15.81 -1.72
C CYS A 24 -41.63 15.70 -3.21
N LYS A 25 -42.61 16.03 -4.09
CA LYS A 25 -42.46 15.90 -5.55
C LYS A 25 -41.19 16.58 -6.10
N THR A 26 -40.87 17.79 -5.65
CA THR A 26 -39.68 18.53 -6.07
C THR A 26 -38.40 17.82 -5.65
N CYS A 27 -38.27 17.51 -4.35
CA CYS A 27 -37.09 16.81 -3.83
C CYS A 27 -36.92 15.43 -4.45
N LEU A 28 -38.01 14.73 -4.78
CA LEU A 28 -37.94 13.43 -5.44
C LEU A 28 -37.32 13.54 -6.84
N VAL A 29 -37.72 14.54 -7.64
CA VAL A 29 -37.18 14.76 -8.99
C VAL A 29 -35.70 15.13 -8.92
N GLU A 30 -35.34 16.08 -8.06
CA GLU A 30 -33.94 16.51 -7.86
C GLU A 30 -33.05 15.35 -7.39
N THR A 31 -33.53 14.60 -6.40
CA THR A 31 -32.82 13.45 -5.85
C THR A 31 -32.60 12.41 -6.94
N LYS A 32 -33.65 12.01 -7.67
CA LYS A 32 -33.54 11.02 -8.77
C LYS A 32 -32.56 11.45 -9.85
N PHE A 33 -32.59 12.73 -10.23
CA PHE A 33 -31.66 13.24 -11.23
C PHE A 33 -30.21 13.11 -10.74
N GLU A 34 -29.89 13.63 -9.57
CA GLU A 34 -28.53 13.56 -9.03
C GLU A 34 -28.07 12.10 -8.83
N THR A 35 -28.92 11.27 -8.23
CA THR A 35 -28.56 9.89 -7.92
C THR A 35 -28.33 9.08 -9.18
N SER A 36 -29.13 9.29 -10.24
CA SER A 36 -28.93 8.63 -11.54
C SER A 36 -27.58 8.99 -12.18
N GLN A 37 -27.19 10.26 -12.17
CA GLN A 37 -25.93 10.71 -12.76
C GLN A 37 -24.73 10.14 -12.00
N ARG A 38 -24.78 10.17 -10.67
CA ARG A 38 -23.72 9.63 -9.82
C ARG A 38 -23.62 8.11 -9.92
N ALA A 39 -24.76 7.41 -9.90
CA ALA A 39 -24.81 5.95 -10.05
C ALA A 39 -24.21 5.50 -11.38
N ARG A 40 -24.47 6.22 -12.47
CA ARG A 40 -23.85 5.95 -13.77
C ARG A 40 -22.32 5.99 -13.68
N ILE A 41 -21.75 7.07 -13.14
CA ILE A 41 -20.29 7.25 -13.03
C ILE A 41 -19.66 6.21 -12.10
N ILE A 42 -20.33 5.89 -10.98
CA ILE A 42 -19.90 4.85 -10.05
C ILE A 42 -19.84 3.50 -10.77
N ASN A 43 -20.91 3.12 -11.48
CA ASN A 43 -20.99 1.84 -12.17
C ASN A 43 -19.96 1.72 -13.31
N GLU A 44 -19.79 2.78 -14.11
CA GLU A 44 -18.74 2.83 -15.14
C GLU A 44 -17.34 2.70 -14.52
N SER A 45 -17.10 3.34 -13.37
CA SER A 45 -15.82 3.25 -12.66
C SER A 45 -15.57 1.86 -12.08
N LEU A 46 -16.61 1.21 -11.52
CA LEU A 46 -16.53 -0.17 -11.04
C LEU A 46 -16.19 -1.14 -12.17
N ASP A 47 -16.79 -0.99 -13.34
CA ASP A 47 -16.50 -1.81 -14.52
C ASP A 47 -15.03 -1.65 -14.96
N ILE A 48 -14.51 -0.42 -14.96
CA ILE A 48 -13.10 -0.17 -15.28
C ILE A 48 -12.16 -0.80 -14.24
N VAL A 49 -12.49 -0.68 -12.95
CA VAL A 49 -11.70 -1.31 -11.87
C VAL A 49 -11.61 -2.82 -12.07
N GLN A 50 -12.71 -3.47 -12.44
CA GLN A 50 -12.75 -4.93 -12.64
C GLN A 50 -11.93 -5.38 -13.85
N LYS A 51 -11.87 -4.57 -14.91
CA LYS A 51 -11.21 -4.94 -16.18
C LYS A 51 -9.75 -4.50 -16.28
N SER A 52 -9.35 -3.48 -15.53
CA SER A 52 -8.01 -2.90 -15.61
C SER A 52 -6.95 -3.81 -14.96
N LYS A 53 -5.76 -3.85 -15.55
CA LYS A 53 -4.52 -4.36 -14.92
C LYS A 53 -3.57 -3.23 -14.51
N ASN A 54 -3.86 -2.00 -14.93
CA ASN A 54 -3.06 -0.84 -14.59
C ASN A 54 -3.47 -0.33 -13.20
N ILE A 55 -2.52 -0.32 -12.27
CA ILE A 55 -2.74 0.08 -10.87
C ILE A 55 -3.16 1.55 -10.77
N ASP A 56 -2.53 2.48 -11.48
CA ASP A 56 -2.88 3.90 -11.43
C ASP A 56 -4.33 4.13 -11.89
N THR A 57 -4.75 3.42 -12.94
CA THR A 57 -6.15 3.44 -13.39
C THR A 57 -7.10 2.92 -12.31
N ILE A 58 -6.77 1.80 -11.67
CA ILE A 58 -7.59 1.22 -10.59
C ILE A 58 -7.74 2.23 -9.45
N LEU A 59 -6.63 2.80 -8.97
CA LEU A 59 -6.64 3.76 -7.85
C LEU A 59 -7.44 5.02 -8.20
N SER A 60 -7.24 5.58 -9.40
CA SER A 60 -7.97 6.76 -9.88
C SER A 60 -9.48 6.52 -9.97
N ARG A 61 -9.91 5.32 -10.41
CA ARG A 61 -11.33 4.96 -10.50
C ARG A 61 -11.94 4.70 -9.13
N LEU A 62 -11.21 4.11 -8.20
CA LEU A 62 -11.65 3.99 -6.80
C LEU A 62 -11.83 5.35 -6.13
N ASP A 63 -10.93 6.31 -6.39
CA ASP A 63 -11.09 7.69 -5.93
C ASP A 63 -12.30 8.38 -6.58
N THR A 64 -12.56 8.11 -7.86
CA THR A 64 -13.77 8.58 -8.55
C THR A 64 -15.04 8.03 -7.90
N ILE A 65 -15.07 6.74 -7.55
CA ILE A 65 -16.22 6.13 -6.86
C ILE A 65 -16.45 6.82 -5.52
N ILE A 66 -15.40 7.02 -4.72
CA ILE A 66 -15.48 7.69 -3.42
C ILE A 66 -16.00 9.13 -3.59
N LEU A 67 -15.47 9.87 -4.56
CA LEU A 67 -15.88 11.25 -4.87
C LEU A 67 -17.37 11.34 -5.23
N HIS A 68 -17.88 10.40 -6.02
CA HIS A 68 -19.29 10.40 -6.42
C HIS A 68 -20.22 9.83 -5.34
N ALA A 69 -19.73 8.94 -4.48
CA ALA A 69 -20.47 8.39 -3.36
C ALA A 69 -20.62 9.38 -2.20
N HIS A 70 -19.63 10.27 -1.98
CA HIS A 70 -19.61 11.15 -0.82
C HIS A 70 -20.84 12.08 -0.70
N PRO A 71 -21.29 12.77 -1.76
CA PRO A 71 -22.48 13.64 -1.67
C PRO A 71 -23.78 12.87 -1.42
N LEU A 72 -23.77 11.54 -1.64
CA LEU A 72 -24.93 10.69 -1.41
C LEU A 72 -25.14 10.35 0.08
N LEU A 73 -24.12 10.55 0.92
CA LEU A 73 -24.21 10.33 2.38
C LEU A 73 -25.34 11.13 3.02
N ARG A 74 -25.62 12.33 2.50
CA ARG A 74 -26.72 13.18 3.01
C ARG A 74 -28.09 12.49 2.96
N TYR A 75 -28.29 11.56 2.04
CA TYR A 75 -29.54 10.81 1.92
C TYR A 75 -29.59 9.69 2.96
N GLU A 76 -28.47 8.99 3.15
CA GLU A 76 -28.31 7.97 4.19
C GLU A 76 -28.55 8.57 5.59
N GLU A 77 -27.92 9.70 5.90
CA GLU A 77 -28.07 10.43 7.18
C GLU A 77 -29.52 10.84 7.48
N LYS A 78 -30.30 11.10 6.42
CA LYS A 78 -31.71 11.48 6.50
C LYS A 78 -32.66 10.29 6.46
N GLY A 79 -32.14 9.05 6.43
CA GLY A 79 -32.95 7.84 6.32
C GLY A 79 -33.76 7.78 5.01
N ILE A 80 -33.19 8.31 3.92
CA ILE A 80 -33.75 8.26 2.58
C ILE A 80 -33.11 7.06 1.85
N ASP A 81 -33.88 5.99 1.71
CA ASP A 81 -33.43 4.76 1.07
C ASP A 81 -33.66 4.84 -0.45
N ILE A 82 -32.61 5.20 -1.18
CA ILE A 82 -32.60 5.40 -2.64
C ILE A 82 -31.48 4.64 -3.35
N PHE A 83 -30.66 3.90 -2.60
CA PHE A 83 -29.54 3.12 -3.12
C PHE A 83 -29.59 1.68 -2.63
N PRO A 84 -29.30 0.69 -3.48
CA PRO A 84 -29.23 -0.71 -3.06
C PRO A 84 -28.06 -0.98 -2.10
N THR A 85 -27.02 -0.14 -2.12
CA THR A 85 -25.89 -0.20 -1.20
C THR A 85 -25.74 1.16 -0.54
N LEU A 86 -25.55 1.17 0.78
CA LEU A 86 -25.37 2.41 1.52
C LEU A 86 -24.12 3.15 1.00
N PRO A 87 -24.20 4.47 0.73
CA PRO A 87 -23.04 5.27 0.32
C PRO A 87 -21.85 5.13 1.28
N SER A 88 -22.09 5.07 2.60
CA SER A 88 -21.04 4.84 3.60
C SER A 88 -20.32 3.50 3.40
N GLN A 89 -21.08 2.43 3.11
CA GLN A 89 -20.54 1.10 2.84
C GLN A 89 -19.74 1.09 1.54
N LEU A 90 -20.25 1.73 0.48
CA LEU A 90 -19.55 1.82 -0.80
C LEU A 90 -18.20 2.54 -0.64
N ILE A 91 -18.16 3.67 0.07
CA ILE A 91 -16.92 4.40 0.36
C ILE A 91 -15.94 3.51 1.13
N LYS A 92 -16.41 2.81 2.17
CA LYS A 92 -15.58 1.90 2.96
C LYS A 92 -15.01 0.77 2.12
N GLN A 93 -15.84 0.14 1.28
CA GLN A 93 -15.42 -0.91 0.36
C GLN A 93 -14.40 -0.41 -0.66
N SER A 94 -14.63 0.76 -1.28
CA SER A 94 -13.68 1.34 -2.24
C SER A 94 -12.33 1.67 -1.61
N ARG A 95 -12.30 2.17 -0.37
CA ARG A 95 -11.05 2.39 0.38
C ARG A 95 -10.32 1.07 0.64
N LYS A 96 -11.04 0.03 1.04
CA LYS A 96 -10.44 -1.30 1.26
C LYS A 96 -9.90 -1.91 -0.04
N MET A 97 -10.66 -1.82 -1.13
CA MET A 97 -10.19 -2.24 -2.45
C MET A 97 -8.93 -1.48 -2.90
N LYS A 98 -8.79 -0.21 -2.50
CA LYS A 98 -7.60 0.60 -2.80
C LYS A 98 -6.37 0.03 -2.11
N GLU A 99 -6.47 -0.23 -0.82
CA GLU A 99 -5.44 -0.90 -0.02
C GLU A 99 -5.07 -2.26 -0.63
N ASP A 100 -6.06 -3.13 -0.86
CA ASP A 100 -5.84 -4.49 -1.35
C ASP A 100 -5.20 -4.50 -2.75
N SER A 101 -5.57 -3.56 -3.63
CA SER A 101 -4.98 -3.43 -4.96
C SER A 101 -3.51 -3.02 -4.92
N ILE A 102 -3.14 -2.14 -3.99
CA ILE A 102 -1.74 -1.72 -3.80
C ILE A 102 -0.91 -2.89 -3.29
N ILE A 103 -1.38 -3.58 -2.25
CA ILE A 103 -0.66 -4.72 -1.67
C ILE A 103 -0.49 -5.82 -2.71
N LYS A 104 -1.54 -6.14 -3.47
CA LYS A 104 -1.46 -7.12 -4.57
C LYS A 104 -0.42 -6.73 -5.61
N HIS A 105 -0.43 -5.47 -6.09
CA HIS A 105 0.54 -4.99 -7.09
C HIS A 105 2.00 -5.08 -6.59
N LEU A 106 2.22 -4.76 -5.32
CA LEU A 106 3.54 -4.84 -4.69
C LEU A 106 3.99 -6.30 -4.48
N MET A 107 3.08 -7.19 -4.08
CA MET A 107 3.33 -8.63 -3.97
C MET A 107 3.72 -9.23 -5.32
N GLU A 108 2.97 -8.95 -6.38
CA GLU A 108 3.29 -9.42 -7.74
C GLU A 108 4.66 -8.92 -8.20
N SER A 109 5.02 -7.66 -7.86
CA SER A 109 6.35 -7.12 -8.13
C SER A 109 7.45 -7.88 -7.38
N LEU A 110 7.22 -8.23 -6.11
CA LEU A 110 8.17 -8.98 -5.30
C LEU A 110 8.34 -10.42 -5.78
N GLU A 111 7.26 -11.09 -6.16
CA GLU A 111 7.28 -12.45 -6.73
C GLU A 111 8.05 -12.50 -8.06
N LEU A 112 7.91 -11.47 -8.90
CA LEU A 112 8.68 -11.33 -10.14
C LEU A 112 10.18 -11.20 -9.87
N ILE A 113 10.57 -10.43 -8.86
CA ILE A 113 11.97 -10.30 -8.43
C ILE A 113 12.47 -11.67 -7.96
N GLN A 114 11.78 -12.31 -7.02
CA GLN A 114 12.20 -13.60 -6.47
C GLN A 114 12.31 -14.70 -7.53
N SER A 115 11.39 -14.76 -8.49
CA SER A 115 11.45 -15.73 -9.59
C SER A 115 12.62 -15.49 -10.55
N LYS A 116 12.90 -14.23 -10.92
CA LYS A 116 14.05 -13.88 -11.77
C LYS A 116 15.40 -14.17 -11.12
N HIS A 117 15.50 -13.99 -9.80
CA HIS A 117 16.78 -14.16 -9.10
C HIS A 117 17.06 -15.60 -8.67
N LYS A 118 16.03 -16.43 -8.48
CA LYS A 118 16.22 -17.89 -8.44
C LYS A 118 16.91 -18.42 -9.71
N ILE A 119 16.65 -17.79 -10.86
CA ILE A 119 17.18 -18.22 -12.17
C ILE A 119 18.54 -17.56 -12.49
N SER A 120 18.70 -16.27 -12.21
CA SER A 120 19.91 -15.52 -12.61
C SER A 120 21.02 -15.45 -11.55
N ASN A 121 20.71 -15.80 -10.29
CA ASN A 121 21.63 -15.75 -9.14
C ASN A 121 22.36 -14.40 -8.95
N ASN A 122 21.80 -13.29 -9.48
CA ASN A 122 22.42 -11.97 -9.46
C ASN A 122 21.91 -11.12 -8.30
N LEU A 123 22.52 -11.32 -7.13
CA LEU A 123 22.12 -10.68 -5.89
C LEU A 123 22.17 -9.13 -5.93
N LYS A 124 23.15 -8.54 -6.63
CA LYS A 124 23.24 -7.08 -6.79
C LYS A 124 22.00 -6.53 -7.49
N LYS A 125 21.58 -7.19 -8.57
CA LYS A 125 20.37 -6.81 -9.30
C LYS A 125 19.12 -7.02 -8.45
N THR A 126 19.08 -8.07 -7.61
CA THR A 126 17.99 -8.26 -6.63
C THR A 126 17.86 -7.06 -5.71
N VAL A 127 18.96 -6.63 -5.11
CA VAL A 127 19.01 -5.48 -4.20
C VAL A 127 18.54 -4.21 -4.90
N GLU A 128 19.01 -3.95 -6.12
CA GLU A 128 18.55 -2.78 -6.91
C GLU A 128 17.04 -2.82 -7.21
N GLU A 129 16.49 -3.98 -7.55
CA GLU A 129 15.05 -4.13 -7.82
C GLU A 129 14.21 -4.00 -6.54
N LEU A 130 14.68 -4.52 -5.41
CA LEU A 130 14.03 -4.33 -4.10
C LEU A 130 14.02 -2.85 -3.68
N SER A 131 15.11 -2.10 -3.89
CA SER A 131 15.14 -0.65 -3.64
C SER A 131 14.09 0.10 -4.48
N LYS A 132 13.86 -0.32 -5.74
CA LYS A 132 12.79 0.26 -6.57
C LYS A 132 11.40 -0.05 -6.01
N VAL A 133 11.20 -1.22 -5.40
CA VAL A 133 9.93 -1.54 -4.71
C VAL A 133 9.72 -0.62 -3.51
N LEU A 134 10.76 -0.34 -2.71
CA LEU A 134 10.66 0.62 -1.60
C LEU A 134 10.30 2.03 -2.08
N LEU A 135 10.88 2.50 -3.18
CA LEU A 135 10.50 3.80 -3.77
C LEU A 135 9.02 3.83 -4.18
N LYS A 136 8.49 2.73 -4.73
CA LYS A 136 7.05 2.62 -5.04
C LYS A 136 6.19 2.62 -3.78
N ILE A 137 6.62 1.96 -2.71
CA ILE A 137 5.91 1.96 -1.43
C ILE A 137 5.81 3.38 -0.89
N GLN A 138 6.89 4.15 -0.93
CA GLN A 138 6.92 5.56 -0.51
C GLN A 138 5.99 6.43 -1.37
N ASP A 139 5.98 6.24 -2.69
CA ASP A 139 5.03 6.89 -3.59
C ASP A 139 3.57 6.55 -3.23
N PHE A 140 3.25 5.28 -2.98
CA PHE A 140 1.90 4.90 -2.52
C PHE A 140 1.55 5.53 -1.17
N LYS A 141 2.45 5.49 -0.17
CA LYS A 141 2.22 6.12 1.15
C LYS A 141 1.88 7.60 1.01
N SER A 142 2.52 8.32 0.09
CA SER A 142 2.22 9.73 -0.19
C SER A 142 0.82 9.95 -0.78
N LYS A 143 0.30 8.98 -1.53
CA LYS A 143 -1.00 9.06 -2.23
C LYS A 143 -2.18 8.57 -1.41
N VAL A 144 -1.98 7.56 -0.56
CA VAL A 144 -3.07 6.88 0.17
C VAL A 144 -2.96 6.92 1.68
N GLY A 145 -1.84 7.42 2.21
CA GLY A 145 -1.55 7.39 3.64
C GLY A 145 -0.96 6.06 4.12
N PRO A 146 -0.60 5.98 5.41
CA PRO A 146 0.07 4.82 5.99
C PRO A 146 -0.95 3.74 6.37
N TYR A 147 -1.29 2.85 5.43
CA TYR A 147 -2.03 1.64 5.77
C TYR A 147 -1.15 0.69 6.59
N PRO A 148 -1.69 0.04 7.65
CA PRO A 148 -0.94 -0.97 8.42
C PRO A 148 -0.34 -2.06 7.52
N SER A 149 -1.11 -2.57 6.56
CA SER A 149 -0.63 -3.56 5.58
C SER A 149 0.54 -3.08 4.74
N LEU A 150 0.59 -1.78 4.42
CA LEU A 150 1.68 -1.18 3.64
C LEU A 150 2.94 -0.98 4.49
N ILE A 151 2.79 -0.73 5.79
CA ILE A 151 3.89 -0.70 6.75
C ILE A 151 4.50 -2.10 6.90
N GLU A 152 3.67 -3.11 7.17
CA GLU A 152 4.11 -4.50 7.28
C GLU A 152 4.80 -4.98 5.99
N PHE A 153 4.27 -4.60 4.82
CA PHE A 153 4.89 -4.94 3.54
C PHE A 153 6.24 -4.23 3.35
N GLU A 154 6.37 -2.97 3.76
CA GLU A 154 7.64 -2.25 3.73
C GLU A 154 8.70 -2.90 4.62
N GLU A 155 8.34 -3.28 5.84
CA GLU A 155 9.24 -3.99 6.77
C GLU A 155 9.75 -5.29 6.16
N LYS A 156 8.88 -6.04 5.49
CA LYS A 156 9.25 -7.26 4.76
C LYS A 156 10.26 -6.98 3.63
N VAL A 157 10.00 -5.96 2.81
CA VAL A 157 10.91 -5.62 1.69
C VAL A 157 12.25 -5.10 2.23
N ASN A 158 12.23 -4.27 3.27
CA ASN A 158 13.45 -3.81 3.95
C ASN A 158 14.26 -4.99 4.50
N SER A 159 13.61 -6.00 5.08
CA SER A 159 14.29 -7.21 5.56
C SER A 159 15.01 -7.95 4.44
N LEU A 160 14.35 -8.16 3.30
CA LEU A 160 14.95 -8.80 2.14
C LEU A 160 16.10 -7.99 1.55
N LEU A 161 15.96 -6.65 1.51
CA LEU A 161 17.00 -5.76 1.02
C LEU A 161 18.26 -5.86 1.88
N ARG A 162 18.11 -5.82 3.20
CA ARG A 162 19.22 -5.94 4.15
C ARG A 162 19.93 -7.28 4.04
N GLU A 163 19.17 -8.38 4.03
CA GLU A 163 19.74 -9.72 3.87
C GLU A 163 20.55 -9.83 2.58
N GLY A 164 20.02 -9.28 1.48
CA GLY A 164 20.72 -9.24 0.20
C GLY A 164 21.99 -8.39 0.23
N GLN A 165 21.95 -7.21 0.85
CA GLN A 165 23.11 -6.32 0.96
C GLN A 165 24.21 -6.93 1.83
N LEU A 166 23.85 -7.49 2.99
CA LEU A 166 24.79 -8.19 3.85
C LEU A 166 25.49 -9.34 3.10
N LYS A 167 24.71 -10.16 2.38
CA LYS A 167 25.26 -11.27 1.61
C LYS A 167 26.19 -10.82 0.47
N ILE A 168 25.97 -9.66 -0.14
CA ILE A 168 26.91 -9.09 -1.13
C ILE A 168 28.28 -8.81 -0.48
N TYR A 169 28.30 -8.22 0.72
CA TYR A 169 29.54 -7.92 1.43
C TYR A 169 30.25 -9.20 1.88
N THR A 170 29.52 -10.18 2.44
CA THR A 170 30.12 -11.43 2.90
C THR A 170 30.60 -12.32 1.76
N ASP A 171 29.84 -12.47 0.66
CA ASP A 171 30.28 -13.22 -0.52
C ASP A 171 31.53 -12.59 -1.16
N LYS A 172 31.61 -11.25 -1.19
CA LYS A 172 32.79 -10.51 -1.65
C LYS A 172 34.00 -10.80 -0.75
N ALA A 173 33.82 -10.74 0.57
CA ALA A 173 34.88 -10.99 1.54
C ALA A 173 35.40 -12.43 1.46
N GLN A 174 34.51 -13.42 1.49
CA GLN A 174 34.83 -14.85 1.37
C GLN A 174 35.55 -15.16 0.05
N LYS A 175 35.16 -14.52 -1.06
CA LYS A 175 35.86 -14.67 -2.35
C LYS A 175 37.29 -14.14 -2.30
N TYR A 176 37.56 -13.06 -1.58
CA TYR A 176 38.94 -12.58 -1.37
C TYR A 176 39.72 -13.49 -0.43
N GLU A 177 39.06 -14.00 0.61
CA GLU A 177 39.62 -14.97 1.56
C GLU A 177 40.09 -16.22 0.83
N PHE A 178 39.22 -16.82 0.00
CA PHE A 178 39.53 -17.98 -0.83
C PHE A 178 40.70 -17.75 -1.79
N LYS A 179 40.87 -16.51 -2.28
CA LYS A 179 41.99 -16.11 -3.15
C LYS A 179 43.27 -15.78 -2.38
N GLY A 180 43.29 -15.91 -1.05
CA GLY A 180 44.41 -15.51 -0.19
C GLY A 180 44.62 -13.99 -0.09
N GLN A 181 43.65 -13.19 -0.55
CA GLN A 181 43.75 -11.73 -0.59
C GLN A 181 43.30 -11.11 0.74
N LYS A 182 44.03 -11.42 1.83
CA LYS A 182 43.66 -11.10 3.22
C LYS A 182 43.20 -9.65 3.44
N LYS A 183 43.98 -8.68 2.94
CA LYS A 183 43.66 -7.25 3.08
C LYS A 183 42.30 -6.89 2.45
N LYS A 184 42.02 -7.40 1.24
CA LYS A 184 40.76 -7.14 0.55
C LYS A 184 39.57 -7.86 1.20
N ALA A 185 39.81 -9.02 1.80
CA ALA A 185 38.79 -9.73 2.58
C ALA A 185 38.41 -8.91 3.82
N LEU A 186 39.41 -8.39 4.55
CA LEU A 186 39.20 -7.48 5.69
C LEU A 186 38.42 -6.24 5.29
N ASP A 187 38.83 -5.53 4.23
CA ASP A 187 38.14 -4.34 3.74
C ASP A 187 36.65 -4.62 3.47
N ALA A 188 36.34 -5.77 2.85
CA ALA A 188 34.97 -6.17 2.57
C ALA A 188 34.16 -6.57 3.83
N TYR A 189 34.79 -7.21 4.83
CA TYR A 189 34.12 -7.49 6.11
C TYR A 189 33.86 -6.19 6.90
N TYR A 190 34.77 -5.22 6.89
CA TYR A 190 34.54 -3.90 7.50
C TYR A 190 33.39 -3.15 6.80
N GLU A 191 33.32 -3.18 5.46
CA GLU A 191 32.17 -2.62 4.73
C GLU A 191 30.84 -3.25 5.19
N GLY A 192 30.80 -4.57 5.36
CA GLY A 192 29.63 -5.29 5.86
C GLY A 192 29.28 -4.96 7.31
N LEU A 193 30.28 -4.85 8.19
CA LEU A 193 30.08 -4.46 9.59
C LEU A 193 29.57 -3.03 9.71
N TYR A 194 30.18 -2.10 8.97
CA TYR A 194 29.76 -0.71 8.92
C TYR A 194 28.31 -0.59 8.47
N TYR A 195 27.92 -1.35 7.43
CA TYR A 195 26.56 -1.39 6.94
C TYR A 195 25.55 -1.82 8.01
N LEU A 196 25.85 -2.87 8.79
CA LEU A 196 24.97 -3.30 9.88
C LEU A 196 24.86 -2.23 10.98
N MET A 197 25.98 -1.66 11.42
CA MET A 197 26.00 -0.70 12.53
C MET A 197 25.40 0.67 12.21
N HIS A 198 25.14 0.97 10.93
CA HIS A 198 24.61 2.26 10.48
C HIS A 198 23.26 2.13 9.76
N ASP A 199 22.62 0.95 9.84
CA ASP A 199 21.25 0.81 9.37
C ASP A 199 20.24 1.33 10.42
N ASN A 200 18.95 1.25 10.14
CA ASN A 200 17.90 1.75 11.04
C ASN A 200 17.40 0.69 12.03
N ILE A 201 18.18 -0.36 12.30
CA ILE A 201 17.83 -1.45 13.20
C ILE A 201 18.66 -1.34 14.48
N ASP A 202 18.04 -1.73 15.58
CA ASP A 202 18.76 -1.92 16.82
C ASP A 202 19.79 -3.05 16.65
N ASP A 203 21.07 -2.73 16.88
CA ASP A 203 22.19 -3.68 16.89
C ASP A 203 21.89 -4.95 17.71
N ALA A 204 21.06 -4.84 18.77
CA ALA A 204 20.62 -5.99 19.56
C ALA A 204 19.88 -7.05 18.71
N MET A 205 19.08 -6.61 17.73
CA MET A 205 18.35 -7.47 16.79
C MET A 205 19.26 -8.08 15.71
N GLN A 206 20.48 -7.57 15.54
CA GLN A 206 21.46 -8.02 14.55
C GLN A 206 22.74 -8.59 15.19
N SER A 207 22.70 -8.82 16.51
CA SER A 207 23.85 -9.18 17.33
C SER A 207 24.59 -10.42 16.82
N GLN A 208 23.88 -11.41 16.29
CA GLN A 208 24.47 -12.60 15.68
C GLN A 208 25.30 -12.24 14.43
N SER A 209 24.72 -11.57 13.44
CA SER A 209 25.43 -11.20 12.20
C SER A 209 26.61 -10.27 12.47
N ILE A 210 26.44 -9.32 13.40
CA ILE A 210 27.52 -8.44 13.88
C ILE A 210 28.66 -9.29 14.48
N SER A 211 28.33 -10.26 15.33
CA SER A 211 29.33 -11.13 15.97
C SER A 211 30.07 -12.00 14.96
N GLU A 212 29.36 -12.57 13.98
CA GLU A 212 29.96 -13.39 12.92
C GLU A 212 30.98 -12.60 12.09
N ILE A 213 30.65 -11.38 11.67
CA ILE A 213 31.57 -10.51 10.92
C ILE A 213 32.75 -10.08 11.78
N LYS A 214 32.51 -9.69 13.04
CA LYS A 214 33.55 -9.33 14.00
C LYS A 214 34.55 -10.47 14.20
N ASN A 215 34.06 -11.70 14.37
CA ASN A 215 34.91 -12.88 14.49
C ASN A 215 35.77 -13.08 13.24
N LYS A 216 35.20 -12.92 12.04
CA LYS A 216 35.95 -13.01 10.78
C LYS A 216 37.04 -11.95 10.64
N ILE A 217 36.78 -10.73 11.09
CA ILE A 217 37.78 -9.65 11.12
C ILE A 217 38.96 -10.06 12.02
N ILE A 218 38.68 -10.56 13.23
CA ILE A 218 39.71 -11.01 14.18
C ILE A 218 40.51 -12.20 13.62
N GLU A 219 39.84 -13.21 13.06
CA GLU A 219 40.50 -14.38 12.44
C GLU A 219 41.48 -13.96 11.32
N LEU A 220 41.11 -12.94 10.55
CA LEU A 220 41.95 -12.36 9.52
C LEU A 220 42.98 -11.36 10.06
N GLY A 221 43.15 -11.26 11.38
CA GLY A 221 44.12 -10.38 12.04
C GLY A 221 43.84 -8.89 11.84
N GLY A 222 42.58 -8.53 11.63
CA GLY A 222 42.10 -7.16 11.72
C GLY A 222 41.76 -6.77 13.16
N GLU A 223 41.55 -5.48 13.38
CA GLU A 223 41.20 -4.90 14.67
C GLU A 223 39.79 -4.30 14.59
N ILE A 224 38.96 -4.57 15.59
CA ILE A 224 37.62 -3.97 15.68
C ILE A 224 37.78 -2.64 16.39
N ILE A 225 37.78 -1.55 15.62
CA ILE A 225 37.70 -0.20 16.17
C ILE A 225 36.21 0.11 16.31
N LEU A 226 35.74 0.19 17.56
CA LEU A 226 34.37 0.55 17.92
C LEU A 226 34.11 2.04 17.65
#